data_AF-A0A7I7Q1I3-F1
#
_entry.id   AF-A0A7I7Q1I3-F1
#
_cell.length_a   1.000
_cell.length_b   1.000
_cell.length_c   1.000
_cell.angle_alpha   90.00
_cell.angle_beta   90.00
_cell.angle_gamma   90.00
#
_symmetry.space_group_name_H-M   'P 1'
#
loop_
_entity.id
_entity.type
_entity.pdbx_description
1 polymer ?
#
loop_
_entity_poly.entity_id
_entity_poly.type
_entity_poly.pdbx_seq_one_letter_code
_entity_poly.pdbx_strand_id
1 'polypeptide(L)'
;MVCLPVRFGYLMEELPMFVALTTSRAVVGGIAAGAVSGAMLFAAAGLAQADPEPPPPNCTAADLAQVSAGVAASTSVYLFSHPDVNAYFTSLKGQPRSEIGDQIKQYMDANPQAHDDLEAIRQPLTDFKGRCGMQ
;
A
#
# COMPACT_ATOMS: atom_id res chain seq x y z
N MET A 1 12.84 -1.54 -15.91
CA MET A 1 13.31 -0.77 -14.75
C MET A 1 12.11 -0.37 -13.91
N VAL A 2 11.88 -1.04 -12.78
CA VAL A 2 10.93 -0.58 -11.77
C VAL A 2 11.68 0.40 -10.86
N CYS A 3 11.25 1.65 -10.80
CA CYS A 3 11.67 2.59 -9.76
C CYS A 3 10.86 2.29 -8.49
N LEU A 4 11.41 1.45 -7.61
CA LEU A 4 11.04 1.42 -6.20
C LEU A 4 11.83 2.53 -5.48
N PRO A 5 11.20 3.53 -4.84
CA PRO A 5 11.89 4.33 -3.86
C PRO A 5 11.76 3.68 -2.47
N VAL A 6 12.88 3.10 -2.02
CA VAL A 6 13.43 3.24 -0.66
C VAL A 6 12.48 3.00 0.52
N ARG A 7 12.49 1.79 1.09
CA ARG A 7 12.79 1.54 2.53
C ARG A 7 12.89 0.04 2.91
N PHE A 8 13.74 -0.73 2.24
CA PHE A 8 14.00 -2.13 2.62
C PHE A 8 15.26 -2.31 3.51
N GLY A 9 15.84 -1.21 4.02
CA GLY A 9 17.16 -1.20 4.66
C GLY A 9 17.22 -0.75 6.13
N TYR A 10 16.13 -0.83 6.91
CA TYR A 10 16.11 -0.36 8.30
C TYR A 10 15.34 -1.26 9.28
N LEU A 11 15.32 -2.58 9.07
CA LEU A 11 14.67 -3.50 10.01
C LEU A 11 15.33 -4.90 10.08
N MET A 12 16.64 -4.99 9.77
CA MET A 12 17.38 -6.25 9.85
C MET A 12 18.80 -6.08 10.42
N GLU A 13 19.02 -5.07 11.30
CA GLU A 13 20.36 -4.84 11.88
C GLU A 13 20.34 -4.24 13.29
N GLU A 14 19.51 -4.73 14.22
CA GLU A 14 19.68 -4.42 15.66
C GLU A 14 19.25 -5.61 16.54
N LEU A 15 19.91 -6.76 16.37
CA LEU A 15 19.93 -7.83 17.37
C LEU A 15 21.38 -8.08 17.83
N PRO A 16 21.88 -7.30 18.79
CA PRO A 16 22.76 -7.80 19.82
C PRO A 16 21.95 -7.87 21.12
N MET A 17 21.55 -9.03 21.60
CA MET A 17 22.46 -9.87 22.38
C MET A 17 23.27 -9.03 23.38
N PHE A 18 22.61 -8.32 24.30
CA PHE A 18 23.22 -7.96 25.58
C PHE A 18 22.33 -8.41 26.73
N VAL A 19 22.68 -9.60 27.21
CA VAL A 19 22.47 -10.07 28.57
C VAL A 19 23.05 -9.00 29.51
N ALA A 20 22.22 -8.05 29.93
CA ALA A 20 22.53 -7.17 31.04
C ALA A 20 21.95 -7.83 32.30
N LEU A 21 22.74 -8.72 32.90
CA LEU A 21 22.55 -9.22 34.26
C LEU A 21 22.85 -8.07 35.23
N THR A 22 21.96 -7.07 35.32
CA THR A 22 22.09 -6.01 36.34
C THR A 22 21.48 -6.50 37.64
N THR A 23 22.37 -7.16 38.39
CA THR A 23 22.24 -7.45 39.82
C THR A 23 22.08 -6.12 40.57
N SER A 24 20.86 -5.77 40.95
CA SER A 24 20.63 -4.78 42.01
C SER A 24 20.10 -5.50 43.25
N ARG A 25 21.02 -5.73 44.19
CA ARG A 25 20.72 -6.18 45.55
C ARG A 25 20.04 -5.03 46.28
N ALA A 26 18.76 -5.18 46.58
CA ALA A 26 18.12 -4.50 47.70
C ALA A 26 17.39 -5.57 48.52
N VAL A 27 17.99 -5.90 49.66
CA VAL A 27 17.45 -6.75 50.70
C VAL A 27 16.32 -6.01 51.39
N VAL A 28 15.13 -6.62 51.49
CA VAL A 28 14.30 -6.76 52.71
C VAL A 28 12.94 -7.36 52.30
N GLY A 29 12.62 -8.52 52.87
CA GLY A 29 11.24 -8.93 53.16
C GLY A 29 10.62 -10.01 52.26
N GLY A 30 10.59 -11.26 52.77
CA GLY A 30 9.55 -12.22 52.41
C GLY A 30 10.03 -13.51 51.75
N ILE A 31 10.38 -14.50 52.56
CA ILE A 31 10.40 -15.91 52.12
C ILE A 31 8.95 -16.33 51.90
N ALA A 32 8.59 -16.62 50.65
CA ALA A 32 7.46 -17.49 50.35
C ALA A 32 7.85 -18.38 49.17
N ALA A 33 8.23 -19.61 49.50
CA ALA A 33 8.40 -20.69 48.55
C ALA A 33 7.08 -20.95 47.82
N GLY A 34 7.13 -21.04 46.50
CA GLY A 34 5.94 -21.30 45.68
C GLY A 34 6.32 -21.64 44.25
N ALA A 35 7.00 -22.77 44.05
CA ALA A 35 7.03 -23.41 42.75
C ALA A 35 5.63 -23.94 42.45
N VAL A 36 4.87 -23.26 41.60
CA VAL A 36 3.66 -23.82 40.99
C VAL A 36 3.84 -23.78 39.48
N SER A 37 4.29 -24.91 38.95
CA SER A 37 4.10 -25.30 37.57
C SER A 37 2.59 -25.34 37.30
N GLY A 38 2.04 -24.24 36.78
CA GLY A 38 0.66 -24.16 36.32
C GLY A 38 0.58 -24.47 34.83
N ALA A 39 0.65 -25.75 34.46
CA ALA A 39 0.17 -26.20 33.16
C ALA A 39 -1.35 -25.96 33.12
N MET A 40 -1.77 -24.76 32.70
CA MET A 40 -3.17 -24.50 32.44
C MET A 40 -3.52 -25.15 31.10
N LEU A 41 -4.01 -26.37 31.21
CA LEU A 41 -4.86 -27.05 30.24
C LEU A 41 -6.06 -26.12 29.92
N PHE A 42 -5.94 -25.30 28.88
CA PHE A 42 -7.13 -24.69 28.29
C PHE A 42 -7.72 -25.67 27.28
N ALA A 43 -8.92 -26.13 27.64
CA ALA A 43 -9.76 -27.02 26.90
C ALA A 43 -9.85 -26.65 25.42
N ALA A 44 -9.57 -27.64 24.57
CA ALA A 44 -10.01 -27.66 23.18
C ALA A 44 -11.53 -27.77 23.13
N ALA A 45 -12.24 -26.72 23.55
CA ALA A 45 -13.55 -26.45 22.99
C ALA A 45 -13.27 -25.88 21.60
N GLY A 46 -13.57 -26.66 20.57
CA GLY A 46 -13.44 -26.23 19.19
C GLY A 46 -14.18 -24.92 18.98
N LEU A 47 -13.45 -23.81 19.07
CA LEU A 47 -13.82 -22.61 18.34
C LEU A 47 -13.70 -23.05 16.89
N ALA A 48 -14.83 -23.28 16.24
CA ALA A 48 -14.90 -23.13 14.81
C ALA A 48 -14.53 -21.67 14.53
N GLN A 49 -13.23 -21.39 14.53
CA GLN A 49 -12.69 -20.25 13.81
C GLN A 49 -13.08 -20.56 12.37
N ALA A 50 -14.12 -19.89 11.88
CA ALA A 50 -14.32 -19.83 10.45
C ALA A 50 -12.98 -19.35 9.88
N ASP A 51 -12.34 -20.19 9.07
CA ASP A 51 -11.19 -19.75 8.29
C ASP A 51 -11.62 -18.44 7.59
N PRO A 52 -10.79 -17.38 7.63
CA PRO A 52 -11.09 -16.17 6.89
C PRO A 52 -11.44 -16.56 5.45
N GLU A 53 -12.61 -16.14 4.99
CA GLU A 53 -12.99 -16.37 3.59
C GLU A 53 -11.85 -15.86 2.71
N PRO A 54 -11.28 -16.72 1.82
CA PRO A 54 -10.16 -16.31 1.00
C PRO A 54 -10.55 -15.04 0.21
N PRO A 55 -9.65 -14.05 0.11
CA PRO A 55 -9.95 -12.81 -0.60
C PRO A 55 -10.42 -13.12 -2.02
N PRO A 56 -11.32 -12.31 -2.58
CA PRO A 56 -11.79 -12.51 -3.95
C PRO A 56 -10.59 -12.65 -4.90
N PRO A 57 -10.62 -13.61 -5.83
CA PRO A 57 -9.48 -13.86 -6.70
C PRO A 57 -9.17 -12.60 -7.52
N ASN A 58 -7.88 -12.33 -7.73
CA ASN A 58 -7.37 -11.17 -8.46
C ASN A 58 -7.57 -9.81 -7.75
N CYS A 59 -7.70 -9.77 -6.42
CA CYS A 59 -7.79 -8.53 -5.64
C CYS A 59 -6.56 -8.28 -4.75
N THR A 60 -5.39 -8.74 -5.18
CA THR A 60 -4.14 -8.55 -4.43
C THR A 60 -3.43 -7.25 -4.83
N ALA A 61 -2.43 -6.85 -4.05
CA ALA A 61 -1.55 -5.75 -4.41
C ALA A 61 -0.79 -6.00 -5.74
N ALA A 62 -0.49 -7.27 -6.06
CA ALA A 62 0.14 -7.63 -7.33
C ALA A 62 -0.81 -7.37 -8.51
N ASP A 63 -2.10 -7.67 -8.34
CA ASP A 63 -3.12 -7.42 -9.37
C ASP A 63 -3.33 -5.92 -9.60
N LEU A 64 -3.37 -5.12 -8.52
CA LEU A 64 -3.43 -3.66 -8.62
C LEU A 64 -2.22 -3.09 -9.37
N ALA A 65 -1.02 -3.59 -9.05
CA ALA A 65 0.21 -3.20 -9.73
C ALA A 65 0.16 -3.55 -11.22
N GLN A 66 -0.35 -4.73 -11.58
CA GLN A 66 -0.51 -5.13 -12.98
C GLN A 66 -1.50 -4.23 -13.73
N VAL A 67 -2.68 -3.95 -13.15
CA VAL A 67 -3.68 -3.07 -13.78
C VAL A 67 -3.13 -1.65 -13.93
N SER A 68 -2.49 -1.11 -12.89
CA SER A 68 -1.89 0.24 -12.95
C SER A 68 -0.78 0.34 -13.98
N ALA A 69 0.06 -0.70 -14.12
CA ALA A 69 1.09 -0.76 -15.16
C ALA A 69 0.47 -0.76 -16.57
N GLY A 70 -0.62 -1.50 -16.78
CA GLY A 70 -1.37 -1.49 -18.04
C GLY A 70 -1.92 -0.10 -18.38
N VAL A 71 -2.58 0.56 -17.41
CA VAL A 71 -3.10 1.93 -17.60
C VAL A 71 -1.97 2.92 -17.89
N ALA A 72 -0.83 2.81 -17.20
CA ALA A 72 0.33 3.66 -17.45
C ALA A 72 0.92 3.45 -18.86
N ALA A 73 1.01 2.21 -19.33
CA ALA A 73 1.46 1.91 -20.69
C ALA A 73 0.50 2.48 -21.74
N SER A 74 -0.82 2.29 -21.58
CA SER A 74 -1.83 2.88 -22.48
C SER A 74 -1.80 4.40 -22.48
N THR A 75 -1.61 5.02 -21.32
CA THR A 75 -1.41 6.48 -21.20
C THR A 75 -0.18 6.93 -21.97
N SER A 76 0.94 6.18 -21.88
CA SER A 76 2.15 6.51 -22.63
C SER A 76 1.91 6.49 -24.13
N VAL A 77 1.21 5.48 -24.65
CA VAL A 77 0.88 5.39 -26.08
C VAL A 77 0.01 6.58 -26.50
N TYR A 78 -1.03 6.88 -25.72
CA TYR A 78 -1.93 8.01 -25.97
C TYR A 78 -1.17 9.35 -26.02
N LEU A 79 -0.29 9.61 -25.06
CA LEU A 79 0.49 10.86 -25.04
C LEU A 79 1.45 10.96 -26.23
N PHE A 80 2.03 9.84 -26.71
CA PHE A 80 2.85 9.88 -27.92
C PHE A 80 2.05 10.13 -29.21
N SER A 81 0.78 9.72 -29.26
CA SER A 81 -0.10 10.03 -30.40
C SER A 81 -0.81 11.38 -30.29
N HIS A 82 -0.83 12.01 -29.11
CA HIS A 82 -1.44 13.30 -28.82
C HIS A 82 -0.39 14.31 -28.32
N PRO A 83 0.44 14.86 -29.23
CA PRO A 83 1.58 15.70 -28.84
C PRO A 83 1.18 16.99 -28.13
N ASP A 84 -0.02 17.51 -28.38
CA ASP A 84 -0.63 18.65 -27.70
C ASP A 84 -0.96 18.32 -26.23
N VAL A 85 -1.59 17.17 -25.97
CA VAL A 85 -1.88 16.70 -24.62
C VAL A 85 -0.60 16.39 -23.86
N ASN A 86 0.37 15.76 -24.53
CA ASN A 86 1.70 15.50 -23.95
C ASN A 86 2.45 16.78 -23.60
N ALA A 87 2.42 17.80 -24.46
CA ALA A 87 3.02 19.10 -24.18
C ALA A 87 2.39 19.76 -22.95
N TYR A 88 1.06 19.68 -22.82
CA TYR A 88 0.35 20.19 -21.66
C TYR A 88 0.78 19.48 -20.36
N PHE A 89 0.71 18.16 -20.29
CA PHE A 89 1.14 17.42 -19.09
C PHE A 89 2.62 17.62 -18.78
N THR A 90 3.47 17.81 -19.80
CA THR A 90 4.88 18.14 -19.63
C THR A 90 5.06 19.54 -19.02
N SER A 91 4.25 20.52 -19.42
CA SER A 91 4.32 21.90 -18.88
C SER A 91 3.98 22.00 -17.39
N LEU A 92 3.27 21.02 -16.83
CA LEU A 92 2.98 20.95 -15.39
C LEU A 92 4.23 20.68 -14.54
N LYS A 93 5.36 20.31 -15.16
CA LYS A 93 6.62 20.07 -14.44
C LYS A 93 7.08 21.34 -13.71
N GLY A 94 7.24 21.22 -12.39
CA GLY A 94 7.71 22.32 -11.53
C GLY A 94 6.60 23.23 -10.98
N GLN A 95 5.34 23.01 -11.39
CA GLN A 95 4.20 23.72 -10.82
C GLN A 95 3.93 23.32 -9.35
N PRO A 96 3.36 24.21 -8.52
CA PRO A 96 2.93 23.86 -7.18
C PRO A 96 1.91 22.72 -7.18
N ARG A 97 2.12 21.71 -6.33
CA ARG A 97 1.23 20.53 -6.27
C ARG A 97 -0.22 20.88 -5.94
N SER A 98 -0.43 21.97 -5.18
CA SER A 98 -1.76 22.49 -4.85
C SER A 98 -2.53 23.01 -6.05
N GLU A 99 -1.85 23.45 -7.12
CA GLU A 99 -2.47 24.08 -8.28
C GLU A 99 -2.68 23.10 -9.45
N ILE A 100 -1.90 22.03 -9.52
CA ILE A 100 -1.94 21.05 -10.63
C ILE A 100 -3.35 20.46 -10.82
N GLY A 101 -4.07 20.19 -9.73
CA GLY A 101 -5.42 19.62 -9.80
C GLY A 101 -6.40 20.53 -10.55
N ASP A 102 -6.43 21.82 -10.19
CA ASP A 102 -7.30 22.81 -10.82
C ASP A 102 -6.91 23.05 -12.28
N GLN A 103 -5.61 23.10 -12.58
CA GLN A 103 -5.11 23.23 -13.94
C GLN A 103 -5.57 22.06 -14.82
N ILE A 104 -5.40 20.81 -14.34
CA ILE A 104 -5.84 19.61 -15.07
C ILE A 104 -7.34 19.66 -15.29
N LYS A 105 -8.12 20.01 -14.27
CA LYS A 105 -9.57 20.13 -14.41
C LYS A 105 -9.95 21.12 -15.50
N GLN A 106 -9.37 22.32 -15.47
CA GLN A 106 -9.63 23.35 -16.48
C GLN A 106 -9.26 22.87 -17.90
N TYR A 107 -8.13 22.15 -18.03
CA TYR A 107 -7.72 21.58 -19.31
C TYR A 107 -8.72 20.53 -19.81
N MET A 108 -9.19 19.62 -18.94
CA MET A 108 -10.17 18.61 -19.31
C MET A 108 -11.52 19.22 -19.69
N ASP A 109 -11.99 20.23 -18.96
CA ASP A 109 -13.22 20.96 -19.27
C ASP A 109 -13.14 21.65 -20.66
N ALA A 110 -11.95 22.11 -21.06
CA ALA A 110 -11.70 22.71 -22.36
C ALA A 110 -11.40 21.70 -23.49
N ASN A 111 -11.05 20.46 -23.15
CA ASN A 111 -10.65 19.40 -24.09
C ASN A 111 -11.46 18.12 -23.83
N PRO A 112 -12.78 18.12 -24.11
CA PRO A 112 -13.66 17.01 -23.77
C PRO A 112 -13.26 15.68 -24.44
N GLN A 113 -12.75 15.72 -25.67
CA GLN A 113 -12.25 14.50 -26.33
C GLN A 113 -11.07 13.89 -25.56
N ALA A 114 -10.09 14.71 -25.17
CA ALA A 114 -8.94 14.21 -24.41
C ALA A 114 -9.32 13.74 -23.01
N HIS A 115 -10.33 14.37 -22.41
CA HIS A 115 -10.92 13.93 -21.16
C HIS A 115 -11.55 12.54 -21.29
N ASP A 116 -12.43 12.34 -22.27
CA ASP A 116 -13.11 11.07 -22.51
C ASP A 116 -12.10 9.94 -22.82
N ASP A 117 -11.08 10.23 -23.63
CA ASP A 117 -10.04 9.25 -23.96
C ASP A 117 -9.20 8.85 -22.73
N LEU A 118 -8.78 9.82 -21.91
CA LEU A 118 -8.04 9.55 -20.69
C LEU A 118 -8.92 8.89 -19.61
N GLU A 119 -10.21 9.18 -19.57
CA GLU A 119 -11.17 8.49 -18.71
C GLU A 119 -11.28 7.02 -19.14
N ALA A 120 -11.45 6.75 -20.44
CA ALA A 120 -11.49 5.40 -21.01
C ALA A 120 -10.21 4.61 -20.68
N ILE A 121 -9.03 5.23 -20.81
CA ILE A 121 -7.75 4.60 -20.45
C ILE A 121 -7.69 4.21 -18.97
N ARG A 122 -8.37 4.97 -18.08
CA ARG A 122 -8.37 4.73 -16.63
C ARG A 122 -9.48 3.80 -16.15
N GLN A 123 -10.47 3.46 -16.99
CA GLN A 123 -11.56 2.55 -16.64
C GLN A 123 -11.10 1.24 -15.99
N PRO A 124 -10.00 0.57 -16.41
CA PRO A 124 -9.55 -0.67 -15.77
C PRO A 124 -9.27 -0.51 -14.27
N LEU A 125 -8.78 0.66 -13.83
CA LEU A 125 -8.55 0.94 -12.41
C LEU A 125 -9.87 1.18 -11.66
N THR A 126 -10.82 1.89 -12.28
CA THR A 126 -12.15 2.12 -11.70
C THR A 126 -12.89 0.80 -11.51
N ASP A 127 -12.87 -0.05 -12.54
CA ASP A 127 -13.45 -1.38 -12.51
C ASP A 127 -12.79 -2.26 -11.44
N PHE A 128 -11.46 -2.21 -11.34
CA PHE A 128 -10.69 -2.94 -10.33
C PHE A 128 -11.08 -2.52 -8.90
N LYS A 129 -11.19 -1.21 -8.66
CA LYS A 129 -11.66 -0.67 -7.38
C LYS A 129 -13.07 -1.13 -7.04
N GLY A 130 -13.99 -1.06 -8.00
CA GLY A 130 -15.38 -1.48 -7.84
C GLY A 130 -15.53 -2.96 -7.50
N ARG A 131 -14.78 -3.85 -8.19
CA ARG A 131 -14.82 -5.30 -7.93
C ARG A 131 -14.12 -5.73 -6.64
N CYS A 132 -13.10 -4.99 -6.20
CA CYS A 132 -12.27 -5.35 -5.04
C CYS A 132 -12.54 -4.51 -3.77
N GLY A 133 -13.55 -3.62 -3.79
CA GLY A 133 -13.95 -2.85 -2.61
C GLY A 133 -12.91 -1.83 -2.11
N MET A 134 -12.01 -1.36 -2.98
CA MET A 134 -11.01 -0.35 -2.62
C MET A 134 -11.53 1.05 -2.97
N GLN A 135 -11.66 1.93 -1.98
CA GLN A 135 -11.94 3.36 -2.20
C GLN A 135 -10.62 4.14 -2.33
#